data_AF-A0A969R467-F1
#
_entry.id   AF-A0A969R467-F1
#
_cell.length_a   1.000
_cell.length_b   1.000
_cell.length_c   1.000
_cell.angle_alpha   90.00
_cell.angle_beta   90.00
_cell.angle_gamma   90.00
#
_symmetry.space_group_name_H-M   'P 1'
#
loop_
_entity.id
_entity.type
_entity.pdbx_description
1 polymer ?
#
loop_
_entity_poly.entity_id
_entity_poly.type
_entity_poly.pdbx_seq_one_letter_code
_entity_poly.pdbx_strand_id
1 'polypeptide(L)'
;MYKAFSTLNFLTDQNFPVAKQTPNSNYLFVSERGTVMAAATARGIIERVGIQAGLSLSVHPHMLRHACGFYLASRGHDTRAIQAYLGHRQIQHTVRYTELSPKRFQEFWLD
;
A
#
# COMPACT_ATOMS: atom_id res chain seq x y z
N MET A 1 -11.64 9.27 2.49
CA MET A 1 -10.94 8.49 1.43
C MET A 1 -10.23 9.36 0.40
N TYR A 2 -10.83 10.46 -0.10
CA TYR A 2 -10.15 11.38 -1.03
C TYR A 2 -8.85 12.03 -0.51
N LYS A 3 -8.66 12.13 0.82
CA LYS A 3 -7.44 12.63 1.45
C LYS A 3 -6.23 11.68 1.41
N ALA A 4 -6.44 10.39 1.16
CA ALA A 4 -5.34 9.40 1.12
C ALA A 4 -4.65 9.37 -0.26
N PHE A 5 -5.36 9.73 -1.32
CA PHE A 5 -4.83 9.76 -2.68
C PHE A 5 -3.95 11.00 -2.92
N SER A 6 -4.25 12.13 -2.30
CA SER A 6 -3.35 13.30 -2.28
C SER A 6 -2.02 13.02 -1.55
N THR A 7 -2.02 12.09 -0.58
CA THR A 7 -0.79 11.68 0.12
C THR A 7 0.13 10.83 -0.77
N LEU A 8 -0.40 10.16 -1.79
CA LEU A 8 0.42 9.45 -2.78
C LEU A 8 1.16 10.42 -3.71
N ASN A 9 0.53 11.53 -4.11
CA ASN A 9 1.22 12.61 -4.83
C ASN A 9 2.26 13.33 -3.95
N PHE A 10 2.04 13.41 -2.63
CA PHE A 10 3.03 13.92 -1.69
C PHE A 10 4.31 13.06 -1.67
N LEU A 11 4.22 11.73 -1.84
CA LEU A 11 5.41 10.87 -1.91
C LEU A 11 6.23 11.09 -3.18
N THR A 12 5.61 11.49 -4.29
CA THR A 12 6.31 11.89 -5.53
C THR A 12 6.88 13.32 -5.45
N ASP A 13 6.19 14.25 -4.80
CA ASP A 13 6.63 15.65 -4.67
C ASP A 13 7.70 15.87 -3.59
N GLN A 14 7.80 14.97 -2.60
CA GLN A 14 8.81 15.06 -1.54
C GLN A 14 10.22 14.68 -1.98
N ASN A 15 10.49 14.55 -3.29
CA ASN A 15 11.80 14.16 -3.80
C ASN A 15 12.29 12.91 -3.03
N PHE A 16 11.37 11.97 -2.76
CA PHE A 16 11.71 10.72 -2.12
C PHE A 16 12.82 10.16 -2.99
N PRO A 17 14.06 10.00 -2.49
CA PRO A 17 15.15 9.62 -3.34
C PRO A 17 14.85 8.19 -3.80
N VAL A 18 14.19 8.06 -4.95
CA VAL A 18 14.40 6.95 -5.87
C VAL A 18 15.88 7.06 -6.10
N ALA A 19 16.63 6.23 -5.36
CA ALA A 19 18.01 6.46 -5.09
C ALA A 19 18.70 6.84 -6.40
N LYS A 20 19.28 8.04 -6.43
CA LYS A 20 20.28 8.41 -7.43
C LYS A 20 21.19 7.19 -7.49
N GLN A 21 21.13 6.42 -8.59
CA GLN A 21 21.68 5.07 -8.66
C GLN A 21 23.03 5.07 -7.96
N THR A 22 23.10 4.44 -6.78
CA THR A 22 24.38 4.40 -6.08
C THR A 22 25.29 3.61 -7.00
N PRO A 23 26.38 4.22 -7.50
CA PRO A 23 27.27 3.52 -8.42
C PRO A 23 27.70 2.23 -7.70
N ASN A 24 27.32 1.07 -8.25
CA ASN A 24 27.58 -0.28 -7.73
C ASN A 24 26.56 -0.92 -6.75
N SER A 25 25.31 -0.46 -6.65
CA SER A 25 24.26 -1.19 -5.92
C SER A 25 23.22 -1.81 -6.85
N ASN A 26 22.94 -3.11 -6.66
CA ASN A 26 21.84 -3.82 -7.33
C ASN A 26 20.48 -3.64 -6.61
N TYR A 27 20.42 -2.84 -5.54
CA TYR A 27 19.22 -2.65 -4.73
C TYR A 27 18.47 -1.38 -5.11
N LEU A 28 17.15 -1.48 -5.30
CA LEU A 28 16.27 -0.34 -5.59
C LEU A 28 16.21 0.66 -4.43
N PHE A 29 16.27 0.17 -3.18
CA PHE A 29 16.24 0.99 -1.98
C PHE A 29 17.55 0.85 -1.19
N VAL A 30 18.24 1.96 -1.01
CA VAL A 30 19.48 2.05 -0.24
C VAL A 30 19.33 3.06 0.90
N SER A 31 20.11 2.88 1.95
CA SER A 31 20.26 3.85 3.02
C SER A 31 21.09 5.05 2.57
N GLU A 32 21.11 6.13 3.35
CA GLU A 32 21.98 7.28 3.12
C GLU A 32 23.48 6.92 3.06
N ARG A 33 23.86 5.77 3.64
CA ARG A 33 25.23 5.25 3.62
C ARG A 33 25.54 4.42 2.36
N GLY A 34 24.60 4.32 1.42
CA GLY A 34 24.75 3.56 0.17
C GLY A 34 24.62 2.04 0.31
N THR A 35 24.26 1.54 1.50
CA THR A 35 24.03 0.12 1.76
C THR A 35 22.54 -0.24 1.62
N VAL A 36 22.20 -1.54 1.64
CA VAL A 36 20.81 -2.01 1.59
C VAL A 36 19.98 -1.36 2.70
N MET A 37 18.80 -0.86 2.35
CA MET A 37 17.88 -0.30 3.34
C MET A 37 17.32 -1.41 4.25
N ALA A 38 17.41 -1.23 5.56
CA ALA A 38 16.80 -2.14 6.52
C ALA A 38 15.27 -2.00 6.52
N ALA A 39 14.56 -3.12 6.71
CA ALA A 39 13.09 -3.11 6.81
C ALA A 39 12.57 -2.22 7.96
N ALA A 40 13.32 -2.13 9.05
CA ALA A 40 13.01 -1.24 10.18
C ALA A 40 13.04 0.24 9.77
N THR A 41 13.99 0.63 8.91
CA THR A 41 14.07 1.98 8.36
C THR A 41 12.86 2.30 7.51
N ALA A 42 12.47 1.40 6.60
CA ALA A 42 11.26 1.56 5.78
C ALA A 42 9.99 1.67 6.66
N ARG A 43 9.89 0.87 7.72
CA ARG A 43 8.79 0.96 8.70
C ARG A 43 8.74 2.32 9.39
N GLY A 44 9.88 2.82 9.89
CA GLY A 44 9.95 4.12 10.54
C GLY A 44 9.64 5.30 9.60
N ILE A 45 10.01 5.18 8.31
CA ILE A 45 9.60 6.16 7.30
C ILE A 45 8.08 6.17 7.15
N ILE A 46 7.45 5.00 6.98
CA ILE A 46 5.99 4.89 6.83
C ILE A 46 5.24 5.45 8.04
N GLU A 47 5.72 5.15 9.25
CA GLU A 47 5.11 5.65 10.48
C GLU A 47 5.18 7.18 10.57
N ARG A 48 6.35 7.76 10.32
CA ARG A 48 6.54 9.22 10.29
C ARG A 48 5.68 9.91 9.25
N VAL A 49 5.57 9.34 8.05
CA VAL A 49 4.68 9.85 7.01
C VAL A 49 3.22 9.78 7.45
N GLY A 50 2.82 8.71 8.15
CA GLY A 50 1.48 8.58 8.72
C GLY A 50 1.15 9.69 9.72
N ILE A 51 2.10 10.02 10.61
CA ILE A 51 1.99 11.13 11.57
C ILE A 51 1.87 12.47 10.83
N GLN A 52 2.73 12.72 9.83
CA GLN A 52 2.70 13.95 9.02
C GLN A 52 1.40 14.10 8.23
N ALA A 53 0.82 12.99 7.77
CA ALA A 53 -0.48 12.96 7.10
C ALA A 53 -1.67 13.18 8.07
N GLY A 54 -1.42 13.31 9.38
CA GLY A 54 -2.45 13.50 10.39
C GLY A 54 -3.33 12.26 10.59
N LEU A 55 -2.81 11.06 10.32
CA LEU A 55 -3.54 9.83 10.54
C LEU A 55 -3.56 9.52 12.04
N SER A 56 -4.75 9.30 12.59
CA SER A 56 -4.96 8.96 14.00
C SER A 56 -4.49 7.55 14.37
N LEU A 57 -4.20 6.72 13.37
CA LEU A 57 -3.80 5.33 13.51
C LEU A 57 -2.30 5.21 13.21
N SER A 58 -1.58 4.38 13.97
CA SER A 58 -0.19 4.05 13.65
C SER A 58 -0.12 3.28 12.34
N VAL A 59 0.47 3.87 11.30
CA VAL A 59 0.54 3.29 9.96
C VAL A 59 1.81 2.46 9.82
N HIS A 60 1.67 1.25 9.28
CA HIS A 60 2.78 0.34 9.02
C HIS A 60 2.56 -0.45 7.71
N PRO A 61 3.58 -1.14 7.16
CA PRO A 61 3.49 -1.77 5.83
C PRO A 61 2.28 -2.70 5.62
N HIS A 62 1.94 -3.53 6.62
CA HIS A 62 0.76 -4.40 6.52
C HIS A 62 -0.57 -3.62 6.48
N MET A 63 -0.72 -2.51 7.20
CA MET A 63 -1.92 -1.68 7.10
C MET A 63 -2.06 -1.05 5.71
N LEU A 64 -0.95 -0.60 5.10
CA LEU A 64 -0.97 -0.12 3.72
C LEU A 64 -1.38 -1.22 2.73
N ARG A 65 -0.87 -2.45 2.92
CA ARG A 65 -1.30 -3.62 2.12
C ARG A 65 -2.80 -3.90 2.28
N HIS A 66 -3.31 -3.84 3.51
CA HIS A 66 -4.75 -4.01 3.76
C HIS A 66 -5.58 -2.91 3.10
N ALA A 67 -5.19 -1.65 3.26
CA ALA A 67 -5.87 -0.51 2.64
C ALA A 67 -5.91 -0.64 1.11
N CYS A 68 -4.82 -1.10 0.48
CA CYS A 68 -4.79 -1.41 -0.95
C CYS A 68 -5.78 -2.51 -1.33
N GLY A 69 -5.83 -3.62 -0.58
CA GLY A 69 -6.79 -4.70 -0.81
C GLY A 69 -8.24 -4.24 -0.71
N PHE A 70 -8.58 -3.50 0.34
CA PHE A 70 -9.91 -2.89 0.51
C PHE A 70 -10.25 -1.90 -0.61
N TYR A 71 -9.29 -1.08 -1.01
CA TYR A 71 -9.47 -0.14 -2.12
C TYR A 71 -9.82 -0.86 -3.42
N LEU A 72 -9.06 -1.89 -3.80
CA LEU A 72 -9.32 -2.67 -5.01
C LEU A 72 -10.67 -3.39 -4.95
N ALA A 73 -10.99 -4.00 -3.80
CA ALA A 73 -12.29 -4.64 -3.59
C ALA A 73 -13.48 -3.66 -3.69
N SER A 74 -13.33 -2.45 -3.16
CA SER A 74 -14.36 -1.40 -3.24
C SER A 74 -14.61 -0.87 -4.66
N ARG A 75 -13.64 -1.07 -5.55
CA ARG A 75 -13.72 -0.74 -6.98
C ARG A 75 -14.31 -1.87 -7.83
N GLY A 76 -14.67 -3.00 -7.21
CA GLY A 76 -15.26 -4.15 -7.90
C GLY A 76 -14.23 -5.05 -8.59
N HIS A 77 -12.93 -4.93 -8.25
CA HIS A 77 -11.94 -5.86 -8.79
C HIS A 77 -12.18 -7.28 -8.26
N ASP A 78 -12.00 -8.26 -9.14
CA ASP A 78 -12.16 -9.68 -8.82
C ASP A 78 -11.23 -10.12 -7.67
N THR A 79 -11.75 -11.01 -6.82
CA THR A 79 -11.03 -11.49 -5.62
C THR A 79 -9.75 -12.24 -5.97
N ARG A 80 -9.75 -13.05 -7.04
CA ARG A 80 -8.56 -13.80 -7.49
C ARG A 80 -7.52 -12.87 -8.10
N ALA A 81 -7.95 -11.86 -8.85
CA ALA A 81 -7.04 -10.83 -9.36
C ALA A 81 -6.34 -10.08 -8.22
N ILE A 82 -7.09 -9.65 -7.19
CA ILE A 82 -6.51 -8.99 -6.01
C ILE A 82 -5.56 -9.95 -5.27
N GLN A 83 -5.91 -11.23 -5.13
CA GLN A 83 -5.07 -12.23 -4.47
C GLN A 83 -3.72 -12.37 -5.18
N ALA A 84 -3.72 -12.48 -6.52
CA ALA A 84 -2.51 -12.59 -7.33
C ALA A 84 -1.65 -11.32 -7.20
N TYR A 85 -2.28 -10.15 -7.30
CA TYR A 85 -1.60 -8.86 -7.19
C TYR A 85 -0.92 -8.66 -5.83
N LEU A 86 -1.58 -9.04 -4.73
CA LEU A 86 -1.02 -8.92 -3.38
C LEU A 86 -0.09 -10.10 -2.99
N GLY A 87 0.03 -11.12 -3.83
CA GLY A 87 0.84 -12.31 -3.58
C GLY A 87 0.35 -13.12 -2.37
N HIS A 88 -0.96 -13.20 -2.15
CA HIS A 88 -1.53 -13.95 -1.03
C HIS A 88 -1.57 -15.45 -1.34
N ARG A 89 -0.85 -16.24 -0.52
CA ARG A 89 -0.85 -17.71 -0.64
C ARG A 89 -2.22 -18.32 -0.35
N GLN A 90 -2.95 -17.78 0.62
CA GLN A 90 -4.29 -18.24 0.98
C GLN A 90 -5.32 -17.18 0.62
N ILE A 91 -6.36 -17.58 -0.10
CA ILE A 91 -7.43 -16.69 -0.56
C ILE A 91 -8.20 -16.03 0.60
N GLN A 92 -8.23 -16.67 1.76
CA GLN A 92 -8.92 -16.18 2.97
C GLN A 92 -8.44 -14.79 3.40
N HIS A 93 -7.17 -14.45 3.18
CA HIS A 93 -6.64 -13.12 3.48
C HIS A 93 -7.16 -12.03 2.53
N THR A 94 -7.65 -12.42 1.35
CA THR A 94 -8.21 -11.52 0.34
C THR A 94 -9.72 -11.43 0.43
N VAL A 95 -10.41 -12.53 0.77
CA VAL A 95 -11.87 -12.58 0.93
C VAL A 95 -12.38 -11.54 1.94
N ARG A 96 -11.62 -11.32 3.02
CA ARG A 96 -11.94 -10.25 3.99
C ARG A 96 -12.12 -8.87 3.35
N TYR A 97 -11.39 -8.56 2.27
CA TYR A 97 -11.52 -7.27 1.59
C TYR A 97 -12.82 -7.16 0.79
N THR A 98 -13.25 -8.26 0.18
CA THR A 98 -14.44 -8.29 -0.69
C THR A 98 -15.73 -8.50 0.09
N GLU A 99 -15.67 -9.18 1.24
CA GLU A 99 -16.80 -9.27 2.19
C GLU A 99 -17.25 -7.90 2.70
N LEU A 100 -16.29 -7.01 2.95
CA LEU A 100 -16.54 -5.66 3.46
C LEU A 100 -16.78 -4.63 2.34
N SER A 101 -16.84 -5.06 1.07
CA SER A 101 -17.08 -4.15 -0.05
C SER A 101 -18.56 -3.74 -0.09
N PRO A 102 -18.88 -2.43 0.02
CA PRO A 102 -20.28 -1.95 0.01
C PRO A 102 -20.96 -2.15 -1.34
N LYS A 103 -20.19 -2.41 -2.40
CA LYS A 103 -20.70 -2.62 -3.76
C LYS A 103 -21.08 -4.06 -4.07
N ARG A 104 -20.81 -5.00 -3.15
CA ARG A 104 -20.97 -6.44 -3.38
C ARG A 104 -22.35 -6.85 -3.93
N PHE A 105 -23.40 -6.13 -3.55
CA PHE A 105 -24.78 -6.42 -3.95
C PHE A 105 -25.42 -5.37 -4.86
N GLN A 106 -24.71 -4.31 -5.25
CA GLN A 106 -25.30 -3.20 -6.02
C GLN A 106 -25.77 -3.62 -7.42
N GLU A 107 -25.12 -4.61 -8.02
CA GLU A 107 -25.43 -5.10 -9.38
C GLU A 107 -25.85 -6.57 -9.38
N PHE A 108 -26.15 -7.13 -8.21
CA PHE A 108 -26.40 -8.57 -8.06
C PHE A 108 -27.78 -9.02 -8.55
N TRP A 109 -28.73 -8.07 -8.67
CA TRP A 109 -30.13 -8.32 -9.05
C TRP A 109 -30.52 -7.58 -10.32
N LEU A 110 -29.53 -7.14 -11.12
CA LEU A 110 -29.77 -6.51 -12.40
C LEU A 110 -29.93 -7.63 -13.45
N ASP A 111 -31.08 -8.29 -13.38
CA ASP A 111 -31.57 -9.29 -14.31
C ASP A 111 -32.75 -8.70 -15.09
#